data_AF-A0A518CTS1-F1
#
_entry.id   AF-A0A518CTS1-F1
#
_cell.length_a   1.000
_cell.length_b   1.000
_cell.length_c   1.000
_cell.angle_alpha   90.00
_cell.angle_beta   90.00
_cell.angle_gamma   90.00
#
_symmetry.space_group_name_H-M   'P 1'
#
loop_
_entity.id
_entity.type
_entity.pdbx_description
1 polymer ?
#
loop_
_entity_poly.entity_id
_entity_poly.type
_entity_poly.pdbx_seq_one_letter_code
_entity_poly.pdbx_strand_id
1 'polypeptide(L)'
;MLYTVQEAAEKLSLSPACVYNMVNTGTIPHRRIGEKRTTIRFTEEDLETYLESCRHGTVESMPEQSKPRRSTARPVLKHLKF
;
A
#
# COMPACT_ATOMS: atom_id res chain seq x y z
N MET A 1 -16.80 -8.61 6.60
CA MET A 1 -16.16 -8.18 7.87
C MET A 1 -15.22 -7.01 7.60
N LEU A 2 -14.84 -6.21 8.61
CA LEU A 2 -13.89 -5.09 8.47
C LEU A 2 -12.55 -5.44 9.10
N TYR A 3 -11.49 -5.46 8.29
CA TYR A 3 -10.12 -5.72 8.70
C TYR A 3 -9.37 -4.43 9.04
N THR A 4 -8.49 -4.52 10.01
CA THR A 4 -7.48 -3.53 10.35
C THR A 4 -6.28 -3.63 9.41
N VAL A 5 -5.36 -2.67 9.49
CA VAL A 5 -4.10 -2.70 8.75
C VAL A 5 -3.27 -3.95 9.08
N GLN A 6 -3.29 -4.40 10.33
CA GLN A 6 -2.53 -5.57 10.77
C GLN A 6 -3.11 -6.86 10.17
N GLU A 7 -4.43 -7.04 10.26
CA GLU A 7 -5.11 -8.20 9.68
C GLU A 7 -4.99 -8.23 8.14
N ALA A 8 -5.08 -7.07 7.48
CA ALA A 8 -4.86 -6.98 6.05
C ALA A 8 -3.41 -7.34 5.67
N ALA A 9 -2.43 -6.94 6.48
CA ALA A 9 -1.02 -7.29 6.28
C ALA A 9 -0.80 -8.80 6.41
N GLU A 10 -1.41 -9.45 7.41
CA GLU A 10 -1.37 -10.90 7.60
C GLU A 10 -2.02 -11.64 6.41
N LYS A 11 -3.20 -11.21 5.97
CA LYS A 11 -3.89 -11.80 4.81
C LYS A 11 -3.08 -11.70 3.52
N LEU A 12 -2.43 -10.56 3.28
CA LEU A 12 -1.62 -10.33 2.08
C LEU A 12 -0.17 -10.83 2.23
N SER A 13 0.22 -11.34 3.40
CA SER A 13 1.60 -11.71 3.73
C SER A 13 2.60 -10.57 3.48
N LEU A 14 2.20 -9.33 3.80
CA LEU A 14 3.01 -8.13 3.66
C LEU A 14 3.36 -7.54 5.02
N SER A 15 4.38 -6.67 5.07
CA SER A 15 4.66 -5.92 6.30
C SER A 15 3.59 -4.84 6.53
N PRO A 16 3.22 -4.52 7.79
CA PRO A 16 2.27 -3.45 8.09
C PRO A 16 2.70 -2.10 7.50
N ALA A 17 4.01 -1.82 7.50
CA ALA A 17 4.58 -0.63 6.87
C ALA A 17 4.33 -0.58 5.36
N CYS A 18 4.41 -1.72 4.67
CA CYS A 18 4.05 -1.82 3.26
C CYS A 18 2.57 -1.49 3.05
N VAL A 19 1.67 -2.02 3.88
CA VAL A 19 0.24 -1.71 3.81
C VAL A 19 -0.06 -0.23 4.05
N TYR A 20 0.59 0.40 5.03
CA TYR A 20 0.50 1.85 5.22
C TYR A 20 0.96 2.64 3.99
N ASN A 21 2.05 2.21 3.34
CA ASN A 21 2.52 2.83 2.12
C ASN A 21 1.53 2.64 0.97
N MET A 22 0.92 1.46 0.82
CA MET A 22 -0.10 1.20 -0.20
C MET A 22 -1.35 2.09 0.02
N VAL A 23 -1.77 2.28 1.27
CA VAL A 23 -2.86 3.19 1.62
C VAL A 23 -2.52 4.64 1.28
N ASN A 24 -1.32 5.09 1.66
CA ASN A 24 -0.87 6.46 1.38
C ASN A 24 -0.68 6.73 -0.12
N THR A 25 -0.28 5.73 -0.88
CA THR A 25 -0.12 5.83 -2.34
C THR A 25 -1.45 5.73 -3.09
N GLY A 26 -2.48 5.15 -2.45
CA GLY A 26 -3.79 4.88 -3.05
C GLY A 26 -3.83 3.60 -3.89
N THR A 27 -2.87 2.70 -3.67
CA THR A 27 -2.73 1.45 -4.45
C THR A 27 -3.74 0.39 -4.02
N ILE A 28 -4.13 0.40 -2.74
CA ILE A 28 -5.12 -0.53 -2.18
C ILE A 28 -6.41 0.21 -1.83
N PRO A 29 -7.60 -0.32 -2.22
CA PRO A 29 -8.88 0.24 -1.80
C PRO A 29 -8.99 0.19 -0.27
N HIS A 30 -9.45 1.27 0.34
CA HIS A 30 -9.61 1.34 1.79
C HIS A 30 -10.70 2.33 2.19
N ARG A 31 -11.25 2.14 3.39
CA ARG A 31 -12.24 3.04 3.99
C ARG A 31 -11.66 3.72 5.21
N ARG A 32 -11.80 5.04 5.27
CA ARG A 32 -11.52 5.82 6.49
C ARG A 32 -12.81 5.98 7.26
N ILE A 33 -12.87 5.40 8.45
CA ILE A 33 -14.06 5.41 9.30
C ILE A 33 -13.77 6.26 10.54
N GLY A 34 -14.63 7.24 10.80
CA GLY A 34 -14.59 8.13 11.98
C GLY A 34 -14.57 9.61 11.63
N GLU A 35 -15.19 10.43 12.47
CA GLU A 35 -15.38 11.87 12.25
C GLU A 35 -14.21 12.71 12.77
N LYS A 36 -13.74 12.44 14.01
CA LYS A 36 -12.60 13.16 14.64
C LYS A 36 -11.28 12.39 14.66
N ARG A 37 -11.35 11.05 14.69
CA ARG A 37 -10.20 10.15 14.56
C ARG A 37 -10.53 9.12 13.50
N THR A 38 -9.88 9.21 12.35
CA THR A 38 -10.11 8.27 11.25
C THR A 38 -9.27 7.03 11.44
N THR A 39 -9.91 5.86 11.41
CA THR A 39 -9.23 4.57 11.36
C THR A 39 -9.32 4.00 9.95
N ILE A 40 -8.22 3.44 9.45
CA ILE A 40 -8.19 2.75 8.16
C ILE A 40 -8.77 1.34 8.36
N ARG A 41 -9.76 0.99 7.53
CA ARG A 41 -10.38 -0.33 7.50
C ARG A 41 -10.48 -0.84 6.07
N PHE A 42 -10.44 -2.16 5.92
CA PHE A 42 -10.56 -2.88 4.65
C PHE A 42 -11.72 -3.86 4.73
N THR A 43 -12.46 -4.03 3.64
CA THR A 43 -13.33 -5.20 3.48
C THR A 43 -12.56 -6.33 2.82
N GLU A 44 -13.14 -7.52 2.85
CA GLU A 44 -12.63 -8.67 2.11
C GLU A 44 -12.56 -8.39 0.61
N GLU A 45 -13.64 -7.82 0.06
CA GLU A 45 -13.73 -7.39 -1.34
C GLU A 45 -12.63 -6.40 -1.75
N ASP A 46 -12.23 -5.49 -0.85
CA ASP A 46 -11.14 -4.54 -1.14
C ASP A 46 -9.79 -5.27 -1.34
N LEU A 47 -9.53 -6.27 -0.50
CA LEU A 47 -8.31 -7.07 -0.56
C LEU A 47 -8.30 -7.97 -1.81
N GLU A 48 -9.44 -8.59 -2.13
CA GLU A 48 -9.61 -9.40 -3.34
C GLU A 48 -9.45 -8.55 -4.61
N THR A 49 -10.06 -7.36 -4.65
CA THR A 49 -9.91 -6.41 -5.77
C THR A 49 -8.44 -6.05 -5.99
N TYR A 50 -7.68 -5.86 -4.91
CA TYR A 50 -6.24 -5.62 -5.01
C TYR A 50 -5.48 -6.84 -5.55
N LEU A 51 -5.78 -8.05 -5.08
CA LEU A 51 -5.16 -9.29 -5.58
C LEU A 51 -5.45 -9.51 -7.07
N GLU A 52 -6.69 -9.28 -7.49
CA GLU A 52 -7.10 -9.32 -8.89
C GLU A 52 -6.34 -8.29 -9.73
N SER A 53 -6.18 -7.06 -9.23
CA SER A 53 -5.41 -6.01 -9.92
C SER A 53 -3.92 -6.35 -10.08
N CYS A 54 -3.36 -7.16 -9.18
CA CYS A 54 -1.97 -7.58 -9.21
C CYS A 54 -1.74 -8.80 -10.11
N ARG A 55 -2.80 -9.44 -10.61
CA ARG A 55 -2.73 -10.63 -11.46
C ARG A 55 -2.22 -10.27 -12.86
N HIS A 56 -0.89 -10.30 -13.03
CA HIS A 56 -0.25 -10.12 -14.33
C HIS A 56 -0.38 -11.42 -15.15
N GLY A 57 -1.44 -11.52 -15.94
CA GLY A 57 -1.70 -12.73 -16.73
C GLY A 57 -3.06 -12.79 -17.42
N THR A 58 -3.50 -11.71 -18.04
CA THR A 58 -4.29 -11.62 -19.31
C THR A 58 -4.72 -10.17 -19.46
N VAL A 59 -4.38 -9.59 -20.62
CA VAL A 59 -4.78 -8.29 -21.20
C VAL A 59 -6.07 -7.71 -20.59
N GLU A 60 -6.12 -6.46 -20.11
CA GLU A 60 -6.05 -5.22 -20.90
C GLU A 60 -5.57 -4.02 -20.06
N SER A 61 -4.90 -3.11 -20.77
CA SER A 61 -4.23 -1.90 -20.32
C SER A 61 -5.16 -0.90 -19.61
N MET A 62 -4.71 -0.27 -18.52
CA MET A 62 -5.02 1.14 -18.16
C MET A 62 -4.12 1.65 -17.00
N PRO A 63 -4.00 2.98 -16.81
CA PRO A 63 -2.72 3.64 -16.95
C PRO A 63 -1.91 3.76 -15.66
N GLU A 64 -0.62 3.67 -15.89
CA GLU A 64 0.50 3.97 -15.02
C GLU A 64 0.42 5.39 -14.47
N GLN A 65 -0.19 5.58 -13.30
CA GLN A 65 -0.02 6.81 -12.54
C GLN A 65 1.36 6.81 -11.88
N SER A 66 2.34 7.23 -12.66
CA SER A 66 3.68 7.61 -12.23
C SER A 66 3.58 8.69 -11.14
N LYS A 67 3.79 8.31 -9.88
CA LYS A 67 4.19 9.26 -8.83
C LYS A 67 5.71 9.22 -8.73
N PRO A 68 6.40 10.38 -8.67
CA PRO A 68 7.85 10.44 -8.83
C PRO A 68 8.51 9.59 -7.76
N ARG A 69 9.41 8.70 -8.17
CA ARG A 69 10.37 8.05 -7.27
C ARG A 69 11.12 9.19 -6.56
N ARG A 70 10.74 9.51 -5.33
CA ARG A 70 11.58 10.35 -4.47
C ARG A 70 12.83 9.55 -4.18
N SER A 71 13.82 9.67 -5.06
CA SER A 71 15.21 9.41 -4.71
C SER A 71 15.61 10.52 -3.75
N THR A 72 15.31 10.36 -2.46
CA THR A 72 16.17 11.02 -1.48
C THR A 72 17.52 10.33 -1.67
N ALA A 73 18.46 11.05 -2.29
CA ALA A 73 19.83 10.58 -2.43
C ALA A 73 20.27 10.03 -1.08
N ARG A 74 20.74 8.77 -1.05
CA ARG A 74 21.23 8.16 0.19
C ARG A 74 22.30 9.10 0.74
N PRO A 75 22.14 9.66 1.95
CA PRO A 75 23.14 10.57 2.49
C PRO A 75 24.48 9.82 2.53
N VAL A 76 25.52 10.42 1.93
CA VAL A 76 26.88 9.90 2.05
C VAL A 76 27.20 9.80 3.53
N LEU A 77 27.55 8.60 3.99
CA LEU A 77 27.89 8.35 5.37
C LEU A 77 29.18 9.12 5.70
N LYS A 78 29.04 10.32 6.29
CA LYS A 78 30.14 11.25 6.58
C LYS A 78 31.25 10.67 7.48
N HIS A 79 30.98 9.55 8.15
CA HIS A 79 31.89 8.88 9.09
C HIS A 79 32.59 7.65 8.51
N LEU A 80 32.27 7.23 7.29
CA LEU A 80 33.05 6.22 6.58
C LEU A 80 34.21 6.94 5.87
N LYS A 81 35.40 6.87 6.46
CA LYS A 81 36.64 7.22 5.77
C LYS A 81 37.10 5.97 5.02
N PHE A 82 37.11 6.02 3.69
CA PHE A 82 37.93 5.12 2.89
C PHE A 82 39.40 5.57 2.99
#